data_AF-A0A2V5VMP3-F1
#
_entry.id   AF-A0A2V5VMP3-F1
#
_cell.length_a   1.000
_cell.length_b   1.000
_cell.length_c   1.000
_cell.angle_alpha   90.00
_cell.angle_beta   90.00
_cell.angle_gamma   90.00
#
_symmetry.space_group_name_H-M   'P 1'
#
loop_
_entity.id
_entity.type
_entity.pdbx_description
1 polymer ?
#
loop_
_entity_poly.entity_id
_entity_poly.type
_entity_poly.pdbx_seq_one_letter_code
_entity_poly.pdbx_strand_id
1 'polypeptide(L)'
;MPIRYGRFEMPKTLVKDESTATDTYAKFIAEPFEAGYGHTVGNSLRRVLLSSLEGAAITAVKITGAQHEFATLPGVVEDVTDIVLNLKKVKFKAE
;
A
#
# COMPACT_ATOMS: atom_id res chain seq x y z
N MET A 1 10.44 4.29 -46.77
CA MET A 1 9.33 5.20 -46.44
C MET A 1 9.25 5.30 -44.92
N PRO A 2 9.40 6.48 -44.30
CA PRO A 2 9.32 6.59 -42.85
C PRO A 2 7.86 6.36 -42.41
N ILE A 3 7.66 5.38 -41.53
CA ILE A 3 6.35 5.10 -40.92
C ILE A 3 6.04 6.27 -39.99
N ARG A 4 5.07 7.12 -40.37
CA ARG A 4 4.50 8.09 -39.44
C ARG A 4 3.58 7.33 -38.50
N TYR A 5 4.05 7.06 -37.28
CA TYR A 5 3.16 6.62 -36.21
C TYR A 5 2.13 7.72 -35.93
N GLY A 6 0.87 7.33 -35.71
CA GLY A 6 -0.21 8.26 -35.36
C GLY A 6 0.04 8.96 -34.03
N ARG A 7 -0.84 9.91 -33.68
CA ARG A 7 -0.79 10.57 -32.37
C ARG A 7 -1.11 9.55 -31.27
N PHE A 8 -0.21 9.41 -30.31
CA PHE A 8 -0.42 8.56 -29.13
C PHE A 8 -1.61 9.07 -28.30
N GLU A 9 -2.57 8.21 -27.99
CA GLU A 9 -3.73 8.57 -27.16
C GLU A 9 -3.35 8.49 -25.67
N MET A 10 -3.16 9.68 -25.08
CA MET A 10 -2.98 9.82 -23.64
C MET A 10 -4.34 9.73 -22.92
N PRO A 11 -4.41 9.11 -21.73
CA PRO A 11 -5.60 9.16 -20.89
C PRO A 11 -5.92 10.61 -20.49
N LYS A 12 -7.17 11.00 -20.66
CA LYS A 12 -7.65 12.38 -20.44
C LYS A 12 -8.53 12.49 -19.19
N THR A 13 -9.12 11.38 -18.76
CA THR A 13 -10.07 11.35 -17.67
C THR A 13 -9.61 10.35 -16.61
N LEU A 14 -9.74 10.75 -15.34
CA LEU A 14 -9.61 9.89 -14.17
C LEU A 14 -10.83 10.11 -13.28
N VAL A 15 -11.71 9.12 -13.17
CA VAL A 15 -12.92 9.19 -12.35
C VAL A 15 -12.82 8.23 -11.17
N LYS A 16 -13.14 8.72 -9.97
CA LYS A 16 -13.30 7.88 -8.78
C LYS A 16 -14.72 7.29 -8.75
N ASP A 17 -14.81 5.98 -8.59
CA ASP A 17 -16.07 5.26 -8.43
C ASP A 17 -16.55 5.38 -6.96
N GLU A 18 -17.29 6.45 -6.68
CA GLU A 18 -17.80 6.77 -5.33
C GLU A 18 -18.69 5.66 -4.75
N SER A 19 -19.34 4.85 -5.59
CA SER A 19 -20.19 3.74 -5.14
C SER A 19 -19.42 2.65 -4.39
N THR A 20 -18.12 2.54 -4.66
CA THR A 20 -17.23 1.55 -4.06
C THR A 20 -16.34 2.13 -2.97
N ALA A 21 -16.36 3.46 -2.77
CA ALA A 21 -15.41 4.13 -1.91
C ALA A 21 -15.67 3.83 -0.42
N THR A 22 -14.60 3.46 0.28
CA THR A 22 -14.55 3.33 1.74
C THR A 22 -13.31 4.05 2.26
N ASP A 23 -13.13 4.13 3.58
CA ASP A 23 -11.95 4.77 4.19
C ASP A 23 -10.62 4.12 3.77
N THR A 24 -10.63 2.86 3.36
CA THR A 24 -9.42 2.09 2.99
C THR A 24 -9.43 1.55 1.57
N TYR A 25 -10.47 1.82 0.78
CA TYR A 25 -10.58 1.33 -0.60
C TYR A 25 -11.17 2.41 -1.50
N ALA A 26 -10.55 2.59 -2.66
CA ALA A 26 -11.08 3.42 -3.74
C ALA A 26 -10.77 2.77 -5.08
N LYS A 27 -11.72 2.85 -6.00
CA LYS A 27 -11.57 2.40 -7.38
C LYS A 27 -11.55 3.60 -8.31
N PHE A 28 -10.58 3.62 -9.21
CA PHE A 28 -10.41 4.67 -10.21
C PHE A 28 -10.52 4.09 -11.61
N ILE A 29 -11.17 4.82 -12.50
CA ILE A 29 -11.33 4.49 -13.91
C ILE A 29 -10.59 5.56 -14.72
N ALA A 30 -9.60 5.14 -15.49
CA ALA A 30 -8.80 6.02 -16.35
C ALA A 30 -8.99 5.64 -17.82
N GLU A 31 -9.29 6.62 -18.66
CA GLU A 31 -9.54 6.43 -20.09
C GLU A 31 -9.34 7.74 -20.89
N PRO A 32 -9.16 7.66 -22.23
CA PRO A 32 -8.91 6.47 -23.04
C PRO A 32 -7.44 6.01 -22.98
N PHE A 33 -7.20 4.72 -23.20
CA PHE A 33 -5.85 4.19 -23.40
C PHE A 33 -5.71 3.62 -24.80
N GLU A 34 -4.52 3.76 -25.38
CA GLU A 34 -4.14 3.00 -26.57
C GLU A 34 -4.08 1.49 -26.24
N ALA A 35 -4.34 0.65 -27.24
CA ALA A 35 -4.36 -0.79 -27.07
C ALA A 35 -3.03 -1.29 -26.46
N GLY A 36 -3.11 -2.11 -25.41
CA GLY A 36 -1.95 -2.62 -24.68
C GLY A 36 -1.39 -1.69 -23.60
N TYR A 37 -1.60 -0.36 -23.69
CA TYR A 37 -1.04 0.58 -22.70
C TYR A 37 -1.72 0.52 -21.32
N GLY A 38 -2.97 0.03 -21.25
CA GLY A 38 -3.62 -0.24 -19.97
C GLY A 38 -2.80 -1.21 -19.10
N HIS A 39 -2.21 -2.25 -19.68
CA HIS A 39 -1.33 -3.18 -18.95
C HIS A 39 0.00 -2.54 -18.57
N THR A 40 0.61 -1.78 -19.48
CA THR A 40 1.88 -1.09 -19.23
C THR A 40 1.78 -0.12 -18.05
N VAL A 41 0.74 0.73 -18.05
CA VAL A 41 0.50 1.71 -16.98
C VAL A 41 0.03 1.02 -15.71
N GLY A 42 -0.95 0.10 -15.80
CA GLY A 42 -1.48 -0.61 -14.64
C GLY A 42 -0.43 -1.42 -13.90
N ASN A 43 0.44 -2.14 -14.61
CA ASN A 43 1.52 -2.89 -13.99
C ASN A 43 2.56 -1.97 -13.36
N SER A 44 2.90 -0.86 -14.02
CA SER A 44 3.84 0.13 -13.47
C SER A 44 3.31 0.76 -12.18
N LEU A 45 2.05 1.21 -12.18
CA LEU A 45 1.39 1.76 -10.99
C LEU A 45 1.30 0.72 -9.86
N ARG A 46 0.91 -0.53 -10.17
CA ARG A 46 0.87 -1.60 -9.18
C ARG A 46 2.23 -1.80 -8.51
N ARG A 47 3.33 -1.79 -9.26
CA ARG A 47 4.68 -1.93 -8.70
C ARG A 47 5.00 -0.79 -7.74
N VAL A 48 4.80 0.46 -8.18
CA VAL A 48 5.08 1.65 -7.36
C VAL A 48 4.24 1.65 -6.08
N LEU A 49 2.94 1.37 -6.18
CA LEU A 49 2.03 1.37 -5.03
C LEU A 49 2.34 0.25 -4.03
N LEU A 50 2.92 -0.88 -4.47
CA LEU A 50 3.26 -1.99 -3.58
C LEU A 50 4.66 -1.89 -2.96
N SER A 51 5.59 -1.13 -3.55
CA SER A 51 7.00 -1.13 -3.11
C SER A 51 7.55 0.22 -2.67
N SER A 52 6.94 1.33 -3.08
CA SER A 52 7.59 2.65 -3.04
C SER A 52 6.72 3.73 -2.41
N LEU A 53 5.70 3.33 -1.65
CA LEU A 53 4.92 4.26 -0.85
C LEU A 53 5.63 4.54 0.46
N GLU A 54 5.79 5.83 0.77
CA GLU A 54 6.26 6.29 2.06
C GLU A 54 5.19 6.04 3.13
N GLY A 55 5.64 5.68 4.32
CA GLY A 55 4.76 5.40 5.44
C GLY A 55 5.54 5.29 6.74
N ALA A 56 4.82 5.34 7.85
CA ALA A 56 5.37 5.15 9.18
C ALA A 56 4.97 3.77 9.72
N ALA A 57 5.92 3.07 10.33
CA ALA A 57 5.70 1.78 10.97
C ALA A 57 6.60 1.63 12.19
N ILE A 58 6.16 0.85 13.17
CA ILE A 58 6.98 0.51 14.33
C ILE A 58 8.07 -0.48 13.88
N THR A 59 9.33 -0.10 14.03
CA THR A 59 10.49 -0.91 13.60
C THR A 59 11.13 -1.69 14.74
N ALA A 60 11.10 -1.15 15.96
CA ALA A 60 11.68 -1.77 17.14
C ALA A 60 10.92 -1.37 18.40
N VAL A 61 10.90 -2.27 19.38
CA VAL A 61 10.36 -2.03 20.72
C VAL A 61 11.27 -2.61 21.79
N LYS A 62 11.33 -1.95 22.95
CA LYS A 62 12.02 -2.45 24.13
C LYS A 62 11.00 -2.63 25.24
N ILE A 63 10.86 -3.86 25.72
CA ILE A 63 9.86 -4.22 26.74
C ILE A 63 10.59 -4.63 28.02
N THR A 64 10.35 -3.91 29.11
CA THR A 64 10.93 -4.23 30.41
C THR A 64 10.39 -5.56 30.92
N GLY A 65 11.28 -6.48 31.29
CA GLY A 65 10.92 -7.81 31.77
C GLY A 65 10.85 -8.89 30.68
N ALA A 66 10.95 -8.51 29.39
CA ALA A 66 11.08 -9.46 28.28
C ALA A 66 12.53 -9.50 27.79
N GLN A 67 13.23 -10.61 28.01
CA GLN A 67 14.60 -10.80 27.53
C GLN A 67 14.65 -11.23 26.05
N HIS A 68 13.58 -11.82 25.54
CA HIS A 68 13.43 -12.30 24.16
C HIS A 68 11.94 -12.26 23.74
N GLU A 69 11.69 -12.40 22.44
CA GLU A 69 10.35 -12.30 21.82
C GLU A 69 9.36 -13.41 22.24
N PHE A 70 9.86 -14.55 22.71
CA PHE A 70 9.03 -15.67 23.19
C PHE A 70 8.72 -15.63 24.69
N ALA A 71 9.03 -14.53 25.38
CA ALA A 71 8.82 -14.42 26.81
C ALA A 71 7.34 -14.17 27.14
N THR A 72 6.92 -14.61 28.32
CA THR A 72 5.63 -14.21 28.92
C THR A 72 5.86 -13.16 30.00
N LEU A 73 4.89 -12.28 30.19
CA LEU A 73 4.98 -11.19 31.16
C LEU A 73 3.95 -11.39 32.29
N PRO A 74 4.35 -11.26 33.57
CA PRO A 74 3.41 -11.36 34.68
C PRO A 74 2.30 -10.32 34.57
N GLY A 75 1.04 -10.76 34.67
CA GLY A 75 -0.13 -9.89 34.59
C GLY A 75 -0.55 -9.50 33.16
N VAL A 76 0.09 -10.06 32.14
CA VAL A 76 -0.29 -9.89 30.73
C VAL A 76 -0.87 -11.20 30.21
N VAL A 77 -1.99 -11.11 29.50
CA VAL A 77 -2.69 -12.28 28.95
C VAL A 77 -2.01 -12.80 27.68
N GLU A 78 -1.50 -11.89 26.85
CA GLU A 78 -0.80 -12.16 25.59
C GLU A 78 0.70 -12.44 25.83
N ASP A 79 1.32 -13.25 24.99
CA ASP A 79 2.77 -13.38 24.97
C ASP A 79 3.44 -12.20 24.23
N VAL A 80 4.75 -12.06 24.35
CA VAL A 80 5.49 -10.96 23.71
C VAL A 80 5.40 -11.03 22.18
N THR A 81 5.24 -12.22 21.59
CA THR A 81 5.11 -12.38 20.14
C THR A 81 3.78 -11.81 19.64
N ASP A 82 2.68 -12.09 20.34
CA ASP A 82 1.36 -11.53 20.07
C ASP A 82 1.36 -10.01 20.19
N ILE A 83 2.02 -9.48 21.24
CA ILE A 83 2.18 -8.03 21.42
C ILE A 83 2.90 -7.43 20.20
N VAL A 84 4.01 -8.03 19.75
CA VAL A 84 4.76 -7.57 18.57
C VAL A 84 3.89 -7.63 17.31
N LEU A 85 3.08 -8.68 17.12
CA LEU A 85 2.18 -8.80 15.97
C LEU A 85 1.06 -7.76 16.01
N ASN A 86 0.54 -7.43 17.19
CA ASN A 86 -0.47 -6.39 17.35
C ASN A 86 0.11 -4.99 17.12
N LEU A 87 1.34 -4.74 17.54
CA LEU A 87 2.05 -3.48 17.24
C LEU A 87 2.22 -3.25 15.73
N LYS A 88 2.42 -4.31 14.93
CA LYS A 88 2.48 -4.19 13.45
C LYS A 88 1.17 -3.72 12.82
N LYS A 89 0.03 -3.84 13.51
CA LYS A 89 -1.29 -3.40 13.02
C LYS A 89 -1.58 -1.94 13.36
N VAL A 90 -0.80 -1.31 14.23
CA VAL A 90 -1.00 0.08 14.64
C VAL A 90 -0.71 1.00 13.46
N LYS A 91 -1.71 1.82 13.11
CA LYS A 91 -1.61 2.83 12.05
C LYS A 91 -1.39 4.19 12.69
N PHE A 92 -0.29 4.85 12.35
CA PHE A 92 0.02 6.20 12.82
C PHE A 92 0.68 7.01 11.71
N LYS A 93 0.69 8.33 11.88
CA LYS A 93 1.45 9.26 11.04
C LYS A 93 2.57 9.82 11.91
N ALA A 94 3.80 9.77 11.41
CA ALA A 94 4.93 10.49 11.98
C ALA A 94 5.10 11.76 11.15
N GLU A 95 5.11 12.92 11.80
CA GLU A 95 5.50 14.19 11.19
C GLU A 95 7.03 14.29 11.07
#